data_AF-A0A0U1P3E1-F1
#
_entry.id   AF-A0A0U1P3E1-F1
#
_cell.length_a   1.000
_cell.length_b   1.000
_cell.length_c   1.000
_cell.angle_alpha   90.00
_cell.angle_beta   90.00
_cell.angle_gamma   90.00
#
_symmetry.space_group_name_H-M   'P 1'
#
loop_
_entity.id
_entity.type
_entity.pdbx_description
1 polymer ?
#
loop_
_entity_poly.entity_id
_entity_poly.type
_entity_poly.pdbx_seq_one_letter_code
_entity_poly.pdbx_strand_id
1 'polypeptide(L)'
;MSSFVFMALYRPKPGKENELKEILKIHIPTLREEGLITNRELLTLQAEDGTIIEIAEWKSNESKEKAHQSANVMSVWNKISSVAEITSFSSLAEAHKPFPNFKAL
;
A
#
# COMPACT_ATOMS: atom_id res chain seq x y z
N MET A 1 -22.96 2.57 -6.18
CA MET A 1 -21.73 1.75 -6.19
C MET A 1 -20.96 2.11 -4.95
N SER A 2 -20.63 1.16 -4.09
CA SER A 2 -19.83 1.44 -2.90
C SER A 2 -18.34 1.37 -3.28
N SER A 3 -17.60 2.46 -3.05
CA SER A 3 -16.14 2.44 -3.10
C SER A 3 -15.59 2.03 -1.73
N PHE A 4 -14.48 1.30 -1.72
CA PHE A 4 -13.77 0.93 -0.50
C PHE A 4 -12.45 1.67 -0.44
N VAL A 5 -12.18 2.32 0.69
CA VAL A 5 -10.84 2.77 1.03
C VAL A 5 -10.09 1.60 1.64
N PHE A 6 -8.92 1.30 1.12
CA PHE A 6 -8.03 0.26 1.63
C PHE A 6 -6.77 0.87 2.23
N MET A 7 -6.16 0.11 3.13
CA MET A 7 -4.82 0.39 3.65
C MET A 7 -3.94 -0.80 3.33
N ALA A 8 -2.88 -0.59 2.57
CA ALA A 8 -1.84 -1.58 2.32
C ALA A 8 -0.65 -1.28 3.23
N LEU A 9 -0.18 -2.28 3.97
CA LEU A 9 0.91 -2.13 4.94
C LEU A 9 2.07 -3.03 4.56
N TYR A 10 3.23 -2.42 4.32
CA TYR A 10 4.43 -3.10 3.87
C TYR A 10 5.56 -2.89 4.86
N ARG A 11 5.87 -3.91 5.66
CA ARG A 11 7.00 -3.89 6.60
C ARG A 11 8.27 -4.29 5.86
N PRO A 12 9.26 -3.40 5.67
CA PRO A 12 10.48 -3.74 4.95
C PRO A 12 11.24 -4.85 5.69
N LYS A 13 11.84 -5.77 4.92
CA LYS A 13 12.85 -6.68 5.46
C LYS A 13 14.11 -5.89 5.84
N PRO A 14 14.95 -6.38 6.79
CA PRO A 14 16.14 -5.66 7.21
C PRO A 14 17.05 -5.24 6.04
N GLY A 15 17.37 -3.96 5.93
CA GLY A 15 18.23 -3.40 4.88
C GLY A 15 17.55 -3.18 3.53
N LYS A 16 16.22 -3.37 3.45
CA LYS A 16 15.42 -3.19 2.23
C LYS A 16 14.54 -1.94 2.24
N GLU A 17 14.74 -1.04 3.19
CA GLU A 17 13.88 0.11 3.43
C GLU A 17 13.86 1.07 2.23
N ASN A 18 15.03 1.41 1.68
CA ASN A 18 15.13 2.27 0.51
C ASN A 18 14.62 1.59 -0.77
N GLU A 19 14.90 0.29 -0.92
CA GLU A 19 14.43 -0.49 -2.07
C GLU A 19 12.90 -0.57 -2.10
N LEU A 20 12.26 -0.82 -0.95
CA LEU A 20 10.81 -0.77 -0.83
C LEU A 20 10.25 0.60 -1.22
N LYS A 21 10.86 1.71 -0.75
CA LYS A 21 10.42 3.07 -1.10
C LYS A 21 10.47 3.32 -2.61
N GLU A 22 11.54 2.92 -3.29
CA GLU A 22 11.63 3.07 -4.74
C GLU A 22 10.58 2.22 -5.48
N ILE A 23 10.30 1.01 -5.00
CA ILE A 23 9.24 0.16 -5.57
C ILE A 23 7.85 0.77 -5.34
N LEU A 24 7.58 1.38 -4.19
CA LEU A 24 6.26 1.96 -3.93
C LEU A 24 5.96 3.21 -4.76
N LYS A 25 6.99 3.94 -5.24
CA LYS A 25 6.81 5.02 -6.22
C LYS A 25 6.13 4.56 -7.50
N ILE A 26 6.24 3.29 -7.88
CA ILE A 26 5.59 2.74 -9.08
C ILE A 26 4.25 2.07 -8.79
N HIS A 27 3.99 1.64 -7.55
CA HIS A 27 2.80 0.86 -7.21
C HIS A 27 1.49 1.60 -7.47
N ILE A 28 1.36 2.79 -6.88
CA ILE A 28 0.16 3.61 -7.06
C ILE A 28 -0.06 4.04 -8.51
N PRO A 29 0.96 4.59 -9.23
CA PRO A 29 0.80 4.90 -10.64
C PRO A 29 0.27 3.72 -11.46
N THR A 30 0.80 2.51 -11.24
CA THR A 30 0.31 1.30 -11.92
C THR A 30 -1.17 1.03 -11.62
N LEU A 31 -1.61 1.09 -10.36
CA LEU A 31 -3.03 0.92 -10.03
C LEU A 31 -3.94 1.96 -10.69
N ARG A 32 -3.44 3.20 -10.85
CA ARG A 32 -4.18 4.29 -11.47
C ARG A 32 -4.27 4.13 -13.00
N GLU A 33 -3.16 3.77 -13.64
CA GLU A 33 -3.08 3.51 -15.08
C GLU A 33 -3.96 2.32 -15.50
N GLU A 34 -3.99 1.27 -14.68
CA GLU A 34 -4.89 0.12 -14.85
C GLU A 34 -6.37 0.48 -14.54
N GLY A 35 -6.62 1.71 -14.10
CA GLY A 35 -7.95 2.23 -13.84
C GLY A 35 -8.66 1.59 -12.64
N LEU A 36 -7.91 1.05 -11.68
CA LEU A 36 -8.43 0.27 -10.56
C LEU A 36 -8.77 1.12 -9.33
N ILE A 37 -8.05 2.23 -9.13
CA ILE A 37 -8.28 3.19 -8.04
C ILE A 37 -8.87 4.50 -8.54
N THR A 38 -9.54 5.24 -7.66
CA THR A 38 -10.10 6.56 -8.00
C THR A 38 -8.99 7.62 -8.15
N ASN A 39 -9.38 8.83 -8.54
CA ASN A 39 -8.47 9.99 -8.58
C ASN A 39 -8.31 10.66 -7.22
N ARG A 40 -8.86 10.07 -6.16
CA ARG A 40 -8.71 10.60 -4.80
C ARG A 40 -7.22 10.67 -4.45
N GLU A 41 -6.83 11.76 -3.81
CA GLU A 41 -5.49 11.88 -3.23
C GLU A 41 -5.29 10.77 -2.20
N LEU A 42 -4.22 10.03 -2.35
CA LEU A 42 -3.83 8.95 -1.45
C LEU A 42 -2.86 9.47 -0.40
N LEU A 43 -2.74 8.73 0.69
CA LEU A 43 -1.74 8.98 1.72
C LEU A 43 -0.71 7.88 1.69
N THR A 44 0.57 8.26 1.59
CA THR A 44 1.70 7.38 1.87
C THR A 44 2.30 7.82 3.19
N LEU A 45 2.28 6.93 4.18
CA LEU A 45 2.71 7.19 5.54
C LEU A 45 3.77 6.16 5.97
N GLN A 46 4.48 6.44 7.05
CA GLN A 46 5.48 5.56 7.64
C GLN A 46 5.29 5.45 9.16
N ALA A 47 5.23 4.21 9.65
CA ALA A 47 5.26 3.86 11.06
C ALA A 47 6.68 3.88 11.63
N GLU A 48 6.80 3.90 12.95
CA GLU A 48 8.08 3.93 13.68
C GLU A 48 8.96 2.71 13.39
N ASP A 49 8.34 1.54 13.18
CA ASP A 49 9.04 0.30 12.81
C ASP A 49 9.50 0.25 11.33
N GLY A 50 9.29 1.34 10.58
CA GLY A 50 9.64 1.46 9.17
C GLY A 50 8.56 0.99 8.20
N THR A 51 7.46 0.40 8.68
CA THR A 51 6.33 -0.04 7.84
C THR A 51 5.76 1.13 7.05
N ILE A 52 5.60 0.94 5.73
CA ILE A 52 4.97 1.93 4.85
C ILE A 52 3.48 1.59 4.73
N ILE A 53 2.64 2.61 4.87
CA ILE A 53 1.19 2.52 4.80
C ILE A 53 0.74 3.31 3.56
N GLU A 54 0.07 2.66 2.63
CA GLU A 54 -0.58 3.32 1.50
C GLU A 54 -2.10 3.25 1.66
N ILE A 55 -2.76 4.42 1.64
CA ILE A 55 -4.21 4.54 1.79
C ILE A 55 -4.80 5.05 0.48
N ALA A 56 -5.56 4.23 -0.22
CA ALA A 56 -6.19 4.58 -1.49
C ALA A 56 -7.61 4.02 -1.60
N GLU A 57 -8.35 4.46 -2.62
CA GLU A 57 -9.75 4.10 -2.82
C GLU A 57 -9.91 3.28 -4.10
N TRP A 58 -10.49 2.09 -3.98
CA TRP A 58 -10.90 1.28 -5.13
C TRP A 58 -12.06 1.95 -5.87
N LYS A 59 -12.05 1.91 -7.21
CA LYS A 59 -13.19 2.41 -8.01
C LYS A 59 -14.46 1.59 -7.79
N SER A 60 -14.30 0.28 -7.54
CA SER A 60 -15.41 -0.64 -7.32
C SER A 60 -14.93 -1.94 -6.66
N ASN A 61 -15.87 -2.79 -6.24
CA ASN A 61 -15.57 -4.12 -5.71
C ASN A 61 -14.82 -4.99 -6.74
N GLU A 62 -15.23 -4.91 -8.01
CA GLU A 62 -14.61 -5.67 -9.10
C GLU A 62 -13.18 -5.20 -9.40
N SER A 63 -12.84 -3.95 -9.03
CA SER A 63 -11.49 -3.40 -9.25
C SER A 63 -10.43 -4.16 -8.44
N LYS A 64 -10.78 -4.62 -7.24
CA LYS A 64 -9.89 -5.47 -6.44
C LYS A 64 -9.62 -6.81 -7.14
N GLU A 65 -10.66 -7.47 -7.63
CA GLU A 65 -10.51 -8.75 -8.33
C GLU A 65 -9.72 -8.60 -9.64
N LYS A 66 -9.95 -7.51 -10.38
CA LYS A 66 -9.17 -7.17 -11.58
C LYS A 66 -7.69 -6.91 -11.27
N ALA A 67 -7.38 -6.32 -10.11
CA ALA A 67 -6.00 -6.12 -9.69
C ALA A 67 -5.22 -7.44 -9.63
N HIS A 68 -5.85 -8.51 -9.11
CA HIS A 68 -5.27 -9.86 -9.07
C HIS A 68 -5.09 -10.51 -10.47
N GLN A 69 -5.75 -9.99 -11.51
CA GLN A 69 -5.66 -10.48 -12.88
C GLN A 69 -4.70 -9.64 -13.74
N SER A 70 -4.32 -8.45 -13.29
CA SER A 70 -3.41 -7.56 -14.02
C SER A 70 -1.96 -8.01 -13.87
N ALA A 71 -1.32 -8.35 -14.99
CA ALA A 71 0.10 -8.71 -15.02
C ALA A 71 1.00 -7.58 -14.51
N ASN A 72 0.64 -6.32 -14.79
CA ASN A 72 1.38 -5.15 -14.35
C ASN A 72 1.33 -5.00 -12.82
N VAL A 73 0.13 -5.10 -12.24
CA VAL A 73 -0.05 -5.04 -10.78
C VAL A 73 0.66 -6.21 -10.09
N MET A 74 0.48 -7.43 -10.59
CA MET A 74 1.13 -8.62 -10.02
C MET A 74 2.67 -8.52 -10.08
N SER A 75 3.23 -7.94 -11.15
CA SER A 75 4.67 -7.69 -11.24
C SER A 75 5.17 -6.77 -10.13
N VAL A 76 4.44 -5.70 -9.82
CA VAL A 76 4.78 -4.79 -8.72
C VAL A 76 4.62 -5.47 -7.37
N TRP A 77 3.52 -6.19 -7.15
CA TRP A 77 3.28 -6.91 -5.88
C TRP A 77 4.34 -7.99 -5.61
N ASN A 78 4.81 -8.68 -6.64
CA ASN A 78 5.91 -9.63 -6.53
C ASN A 78 7.21 -8.96 -6.09
N LYS A 79 7.54 -7.78 -6.65
CA LYS A 79 8.69 -6.99 -6.22
C LYS A 79 8.55 -6.55 -4.76
N ILE A 80 7.39 -6.04 -4.36
CA ILE A 80 7.11 -5.66 -2.96
C ILE A 80 7.31 -6.86 -2.03
N SER A 81 6.71 -8.01 -2.35
CA SER A 81 6.78 -9.23 -1.53
C SER A 81 8.21 -9.79 -1.41
N SER A 82 9.08 -9.50 -2.39
CA SER A 82 10.48 -9.87 -2.32
C SER A 82 11.27 -9.09 -1.26
N VAL A 83 10.87 -7.84 -0.99
CA VAL A 83 11.59 -6.91 -0.08
C VAL A 83 10.85 -6.59 1.21
N ALA A 84 9.57 -6.93 1.32
CA ALA A 84 8.72 -6.58 2.46
C ALA A 84 7.74 -7.71 2.81
N GLU A 85 7.30 -7.70 4.05
CA GLU A 85 6.16 -8.47 4.55
C GLU A 85 4.88 -7.63 4.42
N ILE A 86 3.81 -8.22 3.92
CA ILE A 86 2.47 -7.62 3.98
C ILE A 86 1.91 -7.87 5.37
N THR A 87 1.64 -6.81 6.12
CA THR A 87 1.23 -6.92 7.52
C THR A 87 -0.13 -6.25 7.78
N SER A 88 -0.60 -6.27 9.03
CA SER A 88 -1.89 -5.67 9.42
C SER A 88 -1.68 -4.42 10.26
N PHE A 89 -2.69 -3.53 10.25
CA PHE A 89 -2.70 -2.34 11.10
C PHE A 89 -2.53 -2.67 12.58
N SER A 90 -3.11 -3.80 13.03
CA SER A 90 -2.98 -4.27 14.42
C SER A 90 -1.58 -4.70 14.82
N SER A 91 -0.63 -4.82 13.88
CA SER A 91 0.77 -5.12 14.18
C SER A 91 1.59 -3.87 14.52
N LEU A 92 1.05 -2.68 14.27
CA LEU A 92 1.73 -1.41 14.52
C LEU A 92 1.55 -0.99 15.98
N ALA A 93 2.63 -0.56 16.63
CA ALA A 93 2.57 -0.08 18.01
C ALA A 93 1.64 1.14 18.15
N GLU A 94 1.58 1.99 17.13
CA GLU A 94 0.73 3.18 17.07
C GLU A 94 -0.75 2.81 17.09
N ALA A 95 -1.16 1.69 16.49
CA ALA A 95 -2.55 1.27 16.41
C ALA A 95 -3.22 0.99 17.78
N HIS A 96 -2.42 0.85 18.83
CA HIS A 96 -2.88 0.67 20.21
C HIS A 96 -3.09 1.98 20.97
N LYS A 97 -2.88 3.14 20.34
CA LYS A 97 -3.05 4.45 20.94
C LYS A 97 -4.28 5.16 20.36
N PRO A 98 -5.02 5.96 21.16
CA PRO A 98 -5.96 6.93 20.61
C PRO A 98 -5.21 7.90 19.68
N PHE A 99 -5.79 8.20 18.52
CA PHE A 99 -5.20 9.10 17.51
C PHE A 99 -3.76 8.71 17.13
N PRO A 100 -3.57 7.55 16.46
CA PRO A 100 -2.26 7.13 15.99
C PRO A 100 -1.68 8.16 15.02
N ASN A 101 -0.41 8.51 15.21
CA ASN A 101 0.31 9.45 14.35
C ASN A 101 1.33 8.69 13.52
N PHE A 102 1.47 9.07 12.25
CA PHE A 102 2.42 8.48 11.31
C PHE A 102 3.15 9.58 10.57
N LYS A 103 4.37 9.29 10.11
CA LYS A 103 5.15 10.23 9.30
C LYS A 103 4.63 10.24 7.86
N ALA A 104 4.37 11.41 7.28
CA ALA A 104 4.06 11.51 5.85
C ALA A 104 5.32 11.29 4.98
N LEU A 105 5.16 10.64 3.84
CA LEU A 105 6.20 10.37 2.84
C LEU A 105 5.93 11.06 1.50
#